data_AF-A0AAN7JCP5-F1
#
_entry.id   AF-A0AAN7JCP5-F1
#
_cell.length_a   1.000
_cell.length_b   1.000
_cell.length_c   1.000
_cell.angle_alpha   90.00
_cell.angle_beta   90.00
_cell.angle_gamma   90.00
#
_symmetry.space_group_name_H-M   'P 1'
#
loop_
_entity.id
_entity.type
_entity.pdbx_description
1 polymer ?
#
loop_
_entity_poly.entity_id
_entity_poly.type
_entity_poly.pdbx_seq_one_letter_code
_entity_poly.pdbx_strand_id
1 'polypeptide(L)'
;MSDSDPLAQQICLFRSLIKSRRLDDAALRILESLLVSKSVKSLKEVQSTLGVFLRSESLSAIREIAYKSVHQKLITLEFFVRAFALIADVESCLALRYEALHMRELKSTSCQWLEVSYLEWLNFAEHSLDNGFYSIAGKACENALLCLKKTDIANPKIDEFFESVQVYEKIKRLKDFAMTSAASRSVQAQAAEYLTKKRTENGKIIHPSLCKETKCVASTMFRIGIKKRNERKLHDLQRTTSKS
;
A
#
# COMPACT_ATOMS: atom_id res chain seq x y z
N MET A 1 6.06 -11.29 44.46
CA MET A 1 5.01 -11.32 43.43
C MET A 1 5.35 -10.21 42.45
N SER A 2 5.57 -10.54 41.18
CA SER A 2 6.02 -9.59 40.17
C SER A 2 4.84 -8.72 39.74
N ASP A 3 4.86 -7.42 40.08
CA ASP A 3 3.99 -6.40 39.49
C ASP A 3 4.35 -6.25 38.02
N SER A 4 3.87 -7.17 37.18
CA SER A 4 4.01 -7.02 35.74
C SER A 4 3.04 -5.95 35.26
N ASP A 5 3.57 -4.95 34.54
CA ASP A 5 2.82 -3.90 33.86
C ASP A 5 1.53 -4.45 33.21
N PRO A 6 0.32 -3.98 33.62
CA PRO A 6 -0.96 -4.42 33.05
C PRO A 6 -1.00 -4.32 31.52
N LEU A 7 -0.28 -3.36 30.95
CA LEU A 7 -0.17 -3.20 29.51
C LEU A 7 0.62 -4.35 28.87
N ALA A 8 1.76 -4.71 29.45
CA ALA A 8 2.58 -5.81 28.98
C ALA A 8 1.81 -7.14 29.02
N GLN A 9 1.00 -7.35 30.06
CA GLN A 9 0.11 -8.52 30.16
C GLN A 9 -0.91 -8.56 29.01
N GLN A 10 -1.59 -7.44 28.72
CA GLN A 10 -2.56 -7.38 27.63
C GLN A 10 -1.92 -7.59 26.25
N ILE A 11 -0.72 -7.06 26.02
CA ILE A 11 0.04 -7.30 24.78
C ILE A 11 0.39 -8.80 24.65
N CYS A 12 0.86 -9.43 25.73
CA CYS A 12 1.17 -10.86 25.74
C CYS A 12 -0.08 -11.71 25.49
N LEU A 13 -1.21 -11.37 26.12
CA LEU A 13 -2.49 -12.04 25.91
C LEU A 13 -2.94 -11.92 24.45
N PHE A 14 -2.95 -10.70 23.89
CA PHE A 14 -3.29 -10.48 22.48
C PHE A 14 -2.41 -11.32 21.56
N ARG A 15 -1.08 -11.29 21.74
CA ARG A 15 -0.15 -12.09 20.93
C ARG A 15 -0.43 -13.58 21.01
N SER A 16 -0.77 -14.10 22.19
CA SER A 16 -1.12 -15.52 22.39
C SER A 16 -2.39 -15.91 21.62
N LEU A 17 -3.41 -15.06 21.65
CA LEU A 17 -4.66 -15.27 20.90
C LEU A 17 -4.40 -15.33 19.38
N ILE A 18 -3.63 -14.37 18.85
CA ILE A 18 -3.32 -14.34 17.40
C ILE A 18 -2.52 -15.57 16.97
N LYS A 19 -1.50 -15.96 17.75
CA LYS A 19 -0.68 -17.15 17.47
C LYS A 19 -1.48 -18.45 17.51
N SER A 20 -2.50 -18.52 18.38
CA SER A 20 -3.42 -19.66 18.45
C SER A 20 -4.58 -19.58 17.46
N ARG A 21 -4.56 -18.61 16.53
CA ARG A 21 -5.60 -18.37 15.52
C ARG A 21 -7.00 -18.15 16.11
N ARG A 22 -7.07 -17.61 17.33
CA ARG A 22 -8.30 -17.05 17.90
C ARG A 22 -8.53 -15.65 17.34
N LEU A 23 -9.06 -15.62 16.12
CA LEU A 23 -9.32 -14.42 15.33
C LEU A 23 -10.79 -14.01 15.49
N ASP A 24 -11.14 -13.47 16.64
CA ASP A 24 -12.52 -13.11 17.02
C ASP A 24 -12.63 -11.66 17.52
N ASP A 25 -13.87 -11.21 17.77
CA ASP A 25 -14.13 -9.86 18.28
C ASP A 25 -13.53 -9.63 19.67
N ALA A 26 -13.31 -10.67 20.48
CA ALA A 26 -12.71 -10.52 21.80
C ALA A 26 -11.23 -10.11 21.65
N ALA A 27 -10.50 -10.71 20.71
CA ALA A 27 -9.14 -10.29 20.38
C ALA A 27 -9.07 -8.84 19.87
N LEU A 28 -10.05 -8.40 19.07
CA LEU A 28 -10.12 -7.01 18.59
C LEU A 28 -10.39 -6.01 19.73
N ARG A 29 -11.27 -6.34 20.68
CA ARG A 29 -11.51 -5.49 21.86
C ARG A 29 -10.27 -5.34 22.74
N ILE A 30 -9.45 -6.39 22.85
CA ILE A 30 -8.16 -6.29 23.53
C ILE A 30 -7.23 -5.34 22.76
N LEU A 31 -7.21 -5.42 21.43
CA LEU A 31 -6.42 -4.50 20.62
C LEU A 31 -6.88 -3.04 20.78
N GLU A 32 -8.19 -2.79 20.80
CA GLU A 32 -8.77 -1.47 21.05
C GLU A 32 -8.36 -0.91 22.42
N SER A 33 -8.48 -1.71 23.49
CA SER A 33 -8.13 -1.26 24.84
C SER A 33 -6.64 -0.92 24.99
N LEU A 34 -5.76 -1.60 24.24
CA LEU A 34 -4.33 -1.29 24.17
C LEU A 34 -4.05 0.10 23.57
N LEU A 35 -4.98 0.68 22.80
CA LEU A 35 -4.80 1.94 22.08
C LEU A 35 -5.43 3.14 22.81
N VAL A 36 -6.42 2.93 23.68
CA VAL A 36 -7.21 4.01 24.31
C VAL A 36 -6.46 4.79 25.41
N SER A 37 -5.47 4.21 26.08
CA SER A 37 -4.87 4.78 27.31
C SER A 37 -3.50 5.43 27.15
N LYS A 38 -3.07 5.74 25.91
CA LYS A 38 -1.65 6.08 25.63
C LYS A 38 -1.42 7.51 25.21
N SER A 39 -0.32 8.08 25.69
CA SER A 39 0.27 9.30 25.13
C SER A 39 0.57 9.09 23.63
N VAL A 40 0.53 10.15 22.82
CA VAL A 40 0.75 10.05 21.36
C VAL A 40 2.07 9.33 21.02
N LYS A 41 3.14 9.54 21.81
CA LYS A 41 4.44 8.89 21.60
C LYS A 41 4.39 7.39 21.88
N SER A 42 3.83 6.99 23.02
CA SER A 42 3.70 5.58 23.39
C SER A 42 2.68 4.82 22.52
N LEU A 43 1.67 5.52 21.99
CA LEU A 43 0.72 4.96 21.04
C LEU A 43 1.41 4.56 19.72
N LYS A 44 2.21 5.46 19.13
CA LYS A 44 2.92 5.18 17.87
C LYS A 44 3.91 4.02 18.00
N GLU A 45 4.63 3.94 19.12
CA GLU A 45 5.56 2.83 19.38
C GLU A 45 4.82 1.48 19.48
N VAL A 46 3.68 1.47 20.17
CA VAL A 46 2.83 0.28 20.28
C VAL A 46 2.25 -0.11 18.93
N GLN A 47 1.72 0.84 18.16
CA GLN A 47 1.21 0.59 16.81
C GLN A 47 2.30 0.04 15.90
N SER A 48 3.52 0.59 15.94
CA SER A 48 4.65 0.07 15.17
C SER A 48 5.00 -1.37 15.54
N THR A 49 5.10 -1.66 16.84
CA THR A 49 5.44 -2.98 17.36
C THR A 49 4.37 -4.02 17.04
N LEU A 50 3.09 -3.66 17.22
CA LEU A 50 1.96 -4.51 16.88
C LEU A 50 1.82 -4.67 15.36
N GLY A 51 2.14 -3.64 14.57
CA GLY A 51 2.11 -3.69 13.10
C GLY A 51 3.10 -4.72 12.55
N VAL A 52 4.36 -4.71 13.02
CA VAL A 52 5.34 -5.74 12.63
C VAL A 52 4.84 -7.15 12.98
N PHE A 53 4.31 -7.33 14.19
CA PHE A 53 3.76 -8.60 14.63
C PHE A 53 2.56 -9.06 13.77
N LEU A 54 1.57 -8.18 13.58
CA LEU A 54 0.35 -8.49 12.84
C LEU A 54 0.64 -8.78 11.36
N ARG A 55 1.56 -8.07 10.72
CA ARG A 55 1.99 -8.38 9.33
C ARG A 55 2.61 -9.77 9.21
N SER A 56 3.42 -10.17 10.19
CA SER A 56 4.00 -11.51 10.22
C SER A 56 2.92 -12.58 10.42
N GLU A 57 2.05 -12.39 11.40
CA GLU A 57 0.99 -13.35 11.72
C GLU A 57 -0.09 -13.43 10.65
N SER A 58 -0.44 -12.30 10.01
CA SER A 58 -1.41 -12.28 8.91
C SER A 58 -0.90 -13.09 7.73
N LEU A 59 0.40 -12.95 7.39
CA LEU A 59 1.01 -13.72 6.32
C LEU A 59 1.02 -15.22 6.65
N SER A 60 1.34 -15.59 7.89
CA SER A 60 1.30 -16.99 8.34
C SER A 60 -0.12 -17.56 8.27
N ALA A 61 -1.10 -16.85 8.82
CA ALA A 61 -2.49 -17.25 8.82
C ALA A 61 -3.05 -17.43 7.39
N ILE A 62 -2.74 -16.51 6.48
CA ILE A 62 -3.16 -16.61 5.07
C ILE A 62 -2.58 -17.86 4.39
N ARG A 63 -1.33 -18.21 4.68
CA ARG A 63 -0.70 -19.44 4.15
C ARG A 63 -1.35 -20.70 4.71
N GLU A 64 -1.65 -20.72 6.01
CA GLU A 64 -2.31 -21.86 6.67
C GLU A 64 -3.71 -22.14 6.12
N ILE A 65 -4.44 -21.09 5.74
CA ILE A 65 -5.80 -21.21 5.20
C ILE A 65 -5.85 -21.32 3.67
N ALA A 66 -4.71 -21.44 2.97
CA ALA A 66 -4.66 -21.44 1.51
C ALA A 66 -5.54 -22.52 0.86
N TYR A 67 -5.71 -23.67 1.52
CA TYR A 67 -6.55 -24.78 1.05
C TYR A 67 -7.91 -24.88 1.75
N LYS A 68 -8.27 -23.88 2.56
CA LYS A 68 -9.56 -23.80 3.27
C LYS A 68 -10.66 -23.23 2.36
N SER A 69 -11.90 -23.28 2.86
CA SER A 69 -13.04 -22.74 2.13
C SER A 69 -12.92 -21.22 1.93
N VAL A 70 -13.59 -20.68 0.91
CA VAL A 70 -13.64 -19.24 0.66
C VAL A 70 -14.17 -18.49 1.89
N HIS A 71 -15.20 -19.04 2.54
CA HIS A 71 -15.76 -18.47 3.77
C HIS A 71 -14.70 -18.33 4.89
N GLN A 72 -13.91 -19.36 5.16
CA GLN A 72 -12.85 -19.32 6.17
C GLN A 72 -11.73 -18.33 5.81
N LYS A 73 -11.40 -18.23 4.52
CA LYS A 73 -10.45 -17.22 4.01
C LYS A 73 -10.96 -15.81 4.26
N LEU A 74 -12.21 -15.53 3.94
CA LEU A 74 -12.82 -14.21 4.11
C LEU A 74 -12.91 -13.80 5.58
N ILE A 75 -13.33 -14.69 6.48
CA ILE A 75 -13.34 -14.40 7.93
C ILE A 75 -11.95 -14.02 8.44
N THR A 76 -10.92 -14.76 8.00
CA THR A 76 -9.55 -14.48 8.42
C THR A 76 -9.07 -13.13 7.88
N LEU A 77 -9.32 -12.83 6.60
CA LEU A 77 -8.98 -11.53 6.01
C LEU A 77 -9.72 -10.39 6.71
N GLU A 78 -11.01 -10.55 6.98
CA GLU A 78 -11.84 -9.55 7.66
C GLU A 78 -11.29 -9.21 9.05
N PHE A 79 -10.91 -10.22 9.83
CA PHE A 79 -10.27 -10.00 11.12
C PHE A 79 -9.02 -9.13 10.99
N PHE A 80 -8.09 -9.48 10.09
CA PHE A 80 -6.84 -8.73 9.93
C PHE A 80 -7.07 -7.34 9.35
N VAL A 81 -8.04 -7.16 8.45
CA VAL A 81 -8.45 -5.82 7.97
C VAL A 81 -8.87 -4.94 9.15
N ARG A 82 -9.72 -5.45 10.04
CA ARG A 82 -10.15 -4.71 11.24
C ARG A 82 -8.98 -4.44 12.19
N ALA A 83 -8.11 -5.42 12.41
CA ALA A 83 -6.93 -5.25 13.25
C ALA A 83 -5.96 -4.18 12.70
N PHE A 84 -5.68 -4.19 11.40
CA PHE A 84 -4.82 -3.18 10.77
C PHE A 84 -5.45 -1.79 10.76
N ALA A 85 -6.77 -1.70 10.58
CA ALA A 85 -7.49 -0.44 10.71
C ALA A 85 -7.35 0.16 12.12
N LEU A 86 -7.47 -0.67 13.17
CA LEU A 86 -7.31 -0.22 14.56
C LEU A 86 -5.91 0.34 14.85
N ILE A 87 -4.86 -0.31 14.36
CA ILE A 87 -3.48 0.18 14.56
C ILE A 87 -3.03 1.23 13.54
N ALA A 88 -3.95 1.73 12.70
CA ALA A 88 -3.68 2.70 11.64
C ALA A 88 -2.61 2.23 10.62
N ASP A 89 -2.50 0.92 10.39
CA ASP A 89 -1.65 0.32 9.36
C ASP A 89 -2.40 0.27 8.03
N VAL A 90 -2.49 1.44 7.39
CA VAL A 90 -3.29 1.67 6.19
C VAL A 90 -2.90 0.74 5.04
N GLU A 91 -1.60 0.56 4.80
CA GLU A 91 -1.10 -0.25 3.68
C GLU A 91 -1.56 -1.71 3.82
N SER A 92 -1.36 -2.30 4.99
CA SER A 92 -1.74 -3.70 5.25
C SER A 92 -3.26 -3.87 5.24
N CYS A 93 -4.00 -2.88 5.76
CA CYS A 93 -5.46 -2.85 5.71
C CYS A 93 -5.98 -2.86 4.25
N LEU A 94 -5.50 -1.92 3.42
CA LEU A 94 -5.93 -1.83 2.03
C LEU A 94 -5.50 -3.04 1.20
N ALA A 95 -4.30 -3.58 1.43
CA ALA A 95 -3.85 -4.80 0.76
C ALA A 95 -4.81 -5.96 1.01
N LEU A 96 -5.17 -6.23 2.27
CA LEU A 96 -6.09 -7.34 2.58
C LEU A 96 -7.53 -7.08 2.13
N ARG A 97 -8.00 -5.83 2.17
CA ARG A 97 -9.32 -5.48 1.60
C ARG A 97 -9.35 -5.75 0.10
N TYR A 98 -8.30 -5.39 -0.63
CA TYR A 98 -8.19 -5.67 -2.06
C TYR A 98 -8.23 -7.18 -2.34
N GLU A 99 -7.45 -7.97 -1.61
CA GLU A 99 -7.43 -9.43 -1.76
C GLU A 99 -8.80 -10.06 -1.46
N ALA A 100 -9.51 -9.59 -0.44
CA ALA A 100 -10.85 -10.07 -0.11
C ALA A 100 -11.87 -9.75 -1.22
N LEU A 101 -11.87 -8.53 -1.74
CA LEU A 101 -12.73 -8.12 -2.86
C LEU A 101 -12.41 -8.92 -4.12
N HIS A 102 -11.12 -9.08 -4.44
CA HIS A 102 -10.70 -9.82 -5.62
C HIS A 102 -11.07 -11.31 -5.54
N MET A 103 -10.86 -11.94 -4.37
CA MET A 103 -11.24 -13.34 -4.14
C MET A 103 -12.74 -13.56 -4.31
N ARG A 104 -13.55 -12.64 -3.77
CA ARG A 104 -15.01 -12.62 -3.93
C ARG A 104 -15.42 -12.50 -5.39
N GLU A 105 -14.86 -11.54 -6.11
CA GLU A 105 -15.14 -11.32 -7.53
C GLU A 105 -14.85 -12.59 -8.36
N LEU A 106 -13.69 -13.23 -8.13
CA LEU A 106 -13.30 -14.47 -8.81
C LEU A 106 -14.24 -15.65 -8.53
N LYS A 107 -14.91 -15.67 -7.39
CA LYS A 107 -15.78 -16.76 -6.94
C LYS A 107 -17.27 -16.49 -7.15
N SER A 108 -17.63 -15.25 -7.46
CA SER A 108 -19.00 -14.80 -7.71
C SER A 108 -19.71 -15.61 -8.79
N THR A 109 -18.99 -16.03 -9.84
CA THR A 109 -19.50 -16.87 -10.93
C THR A 109 -20.06 -18.22 -10.47
N SER A 110 -19.53 -18.76 -9.37
CA SER A 110 -19.96 -20.02 -8.75
C SER A 110 -20.83 -19.83 -7.51
N CYS A 111 -20.91 -18.61 -6.98
CA CYS A 111 -21.59 -18.30 -5.72
C CYS A 111 -22.04 -16.85 -5.67
N GLN A 112 -23.34 -16.61 -5.91
CA GLN A 112 -23.89 -15.25 -6.00
C GLN A 112 -23.71 -14.41 -4.72
N TRP A 113 -23.73 -15.02 -3.52
CA TRP A 113 -23.50 -14.27 -2.27
C TRP A 113 -22.10 -13.67 -2.15
N LEU A 114 -21.15 -14.08 -3.00
CA LEU A 114 -19.80 -13.52 -3.07
C LEU A 114 -19.70 -12.34 -4.05
N GLU A 115 -20.77 -12.01 -4.76
CA GLU A 115 -20.78 -10.89 -5.71
C GLU A 115 -20.30 -9.60 -5.04
N VAL A 116 -19.44 -8.86 -5.75
CA VAL A 116 -18.93 -7.57 -5.28
C VAL A 116 -19.68 -6.48 -6.00
N SER A 117 -20.33 -5.61 -5.23
CA SER A 117 -21.05 -4.48 -5.80
C SER A 117 -20.08 -3.43 -6.34
N TYR A 118 -20.54 -2.62 -7.31
CA TYR A 118 -19.75 -1.47 -7.77
C TYR A 118 -19.44 -0.50 -6.61
N LEU A 119 -20.34 -0.40 -5.62
CA LEU A 119 -20.21 0.50 -4.47
C LEU A 119 -19.06 0.07 -3.55
N GLU A 120 -18.88 -1.22 -3.34
CA GLU A 120 -17.73 -1.74 -2.57
C GLU A 120 -16.40 -1.43 -3.25
N TRP A 121 -16.32 -1.60 -4.57
CA TRP A 121 -15.15 -1.24 -5.35
C TRP A 121 -14.90 0.28 -5.36
N LEU A 122 -15.95 1.09 -5.47
CA LEU A 122 -15.85 2.54 -5.43
C LEU A 122 -15.37 3.04 -4.07
N ASN A 123 -15.94 2.55 -2.97
CA ASN A 123 -15.50 2.87 -1.61
C ASN A 123 -14.02 2.50 -1.41
N PHE A 124 -13.61 1.32 -1.90
CA PHE A 124 -12.20 0.94 -1.85
C PHE A 124 -11.30 1.86 -2.69
N ALA A 125 -11.76 2.29 -3.87
CA ALA A 125 -11.02 3.20 -4.73
C ALA A 125 -10.84 4.57 -4.07
N GLU A 126 -11.89 5.14 -3.49
CA GLU A 126 -11.85 6.42 -2.76
C GLU A 126 -10.87 6.33 -1.59
N HIS A 127 -10.98 5.29 -0.75
CA HIS A 127 -10.05 5.08 0.36
C HIS A 127 -8.59 4.92 -0.12
N SER A 128 -8.38 4.24 -1.25
CA SER A 128 -7.04 4.06 -1.82
C SER A 128 -6.46 5.39 -2.33
N LEU A 129 -7.28 6.27 -2.90
CA LEU A 129 -6.88 7.60 -3.36
C LEU A 129 -6.49 8.52 -2.22
N ASP A 130 -7.31 8.56 -1.18
CA ASP A 130 -7.07 9.39 0.00
C ASP A 130 -5.74 9.04 0.68
N ASN A 131 -5.29 7.79 0.52
CA ASN A 131 -4.02 7.30 1.04
C ASN A 131 -2.88 7.28 0.02
N GLY A 132 -3.09 7.83 -1.19
CA GLY A 132 -2.06 8.00 -2.21
C GLY A 132 -1.71 6.73 -3.01
N PHE A 133 -2.50 5.67 -2.90
CA PHE A 133 -2.33 4.43 -3.67
C PHE A 133 -3.04 4.52 -5.03
N TYR A 134 -2.60 5.45 -5.89
CA TYR A 134 -3.31 5.77 -7.13
C TYR A 134 -3.44 4.60 -8.12
N SER A 135 -2.42 3.74 -8.22
CA SER A 135 -2.44 2.60 -9.15
C SER A 135 -3.51 1.58 -8.75
N ILE A 136 -3.63 1.26 -7.45
CA ILE A 136 -4.66 0.31 -6.98
C ILE A 136 -6.05 0.94 -7.02
N ALA A 137 -6.16 2.24 -6.75
CA ALA A 137 -7.42 2.97 -6.90
C ALA A 137 -7.94 2.94 -8.35
N GLY A 138 -7.05 3.14 -9.34
CA GLY A 138 -7.42 3.04 -10.75
C GLY A 138 -8.00 1.66 -11.11
N LYS A 139 -7.34 0.58 -10.67
CA LYS A 139 -7.84 -0.79 -10.86
C LYS A 139 -9.18 -1.04 -10.17
N ALA A 140 -9.36 -0.50 -8.97
CA ALA A 140 -10.63 -0.59 -8.26
C ALA A 140 -11.76 0.14 -8.99
N CYS A 141 -11.48 1.30 -9.60
CA CYS A 141 -12.45 1.99 -10.45
C CYS A 141 -12.81 1.16 -11.69
N GLU A 142 -11.83 0.48 -12.31
CA GLU A 142 -12.10 -0.43 -13.44
C GLU A 142 -13.05 -1.56 -13.02
N ASN A 143 -12.79 -2.19 -11.87
CA ASN A 143 -13.68 -3.22 -11.33
C ASN A 143 -15.09 -2.66 -11.03
N ALA A 144 -15.19 -1.47 -10.43
CA ALA A 144 -16.48 -0.81 -10.18
C ALA A 144 -17.28 -0.60 -11.48
N LEU A 145 -16.63 -0.12 -12.54
CA LEU A 145 -17.26 0.05 -13.86
C LEU A 145 -17.71 -1.28 -14.47
N LEU A 146 -16.96 -2.36 -14.27
CA LEU A 146 -17.34 -3.70 -14.73
C LEU A 146 -18.58 -4.20 -13.98
N CYS A 147 -18.64 -4.03 -12.65
CA CYS A 147 -19.81 -4.39 -11.86
C CYS A 147 -21.05 -3.60 -12.28
N LEU A 148 -20.92 -2.28 -12.49
CA LEU A 148 -22.04 -1.43 -12.91
C LEU A 148 -22.63 -1.90 -14.26
N LYS A 149 -21.78 -2.20 -15.24
CA LYS A 149 -22.20 -2.74 -16.53
C LYS A 149 -22.92 -4.08 -16.42
N LYS A 150 -22.49 -4.96 -15.51
CA LYS A 150 -23.18 -6.25 -15.27
C LYS A 150 -24.59 -6.02 -14.73
N THR A 151 -24.77 -5.06 -13.84
CA THR A 151 -26.08 -4.69 -13.27
C THR A 151 -27.03 -4.11 -14.31
N ASP A 152 -26.54 -3.19 -15.17
CA ASP A 152 -27.36 -2.59 -16.25
C ASP A 152 -27.90 -3.65 -17.24
N ILE A 153 -27.11 -4.68 -17.55
CA ILE A 153 -27.53 -5.79 -18.43
C ILE A 153 -28.58 -6.67 -17.75
N ALA A 154 -28.45 -6.89 -16.44
CA ALA A 154 -29.32 -7.79 -15.68
C ALA A 154 -30.69 -7.17 -15.36
N ASN A 155 -30.81 -5.84 -15.26
CA ASN A 155 -32.05 -5.18 -14.86
C ASN A 155 -32.23 -3.79 -15.52
N PRO A 156 -32.73 -3.73 -16.76
CA PRO A 156 -32.87 -2.47 -17.50
C PRO A 156 -34.12 -1.70 -17.02
N LYS A 157 -34.03 -1.02 -15.89
CA LYS A 157 -35.06 -0.07 -15.43
C LYS A 157 -34.67 1.36 -15.82
N ILE A 158 -35.63 2.11 -16.39
CA ILE A 158 -35.39 3.43 -17.00
C ILE A 158 -35.01 4.50 -15.96
N ASP A 159 -35.50 4.38 -14.71
CA ASP A 159 -35.22 5.35 -13.63
C ASP A 159 -33.81 5.12 -13.02
N GLU A 160 -33.40 3.85 -12.85
CA GLU A 160 -32.03 3.47 -12.46
C GLU A 160 -30.99 3.85 -13.53
N PHE A 161 -31.39 4.00 -14.79
CA PHE A 161 -30.49 4.33 -15.90
C PHE A 161 -29.90 5.75 -15.78
N PHE A 162 -30.66 6.74 -15.32
CA PHE A 162 -30.13 8.10 -15.15
C PHE A 162 -29.17 8.21 -13.96
N GLU A 163 -29.45 7.49 -12.88
CA GLU A 163 -28.53 7.38 -11.74
C GLU A 163 -27.27 6.59 -12.12
N SER A 164 -27.39 5.51 -12.90
CA SER A 164 -26.25 4.72 -13.35
C SER A 164 -25.32 5.51 -14.26
N VAL A 165 -25.84 6.41 -15.10
CA VAL A 165 -25.01 7.33 -15.91
C VAL A 165 -24.21 8.32 -15.04
N GLN A 166 -24.83 8.91 -14.01
CA GLN A 166 -24.12 9.83 -13.11
C GLN A 166 -23.04 9.11 -12.30
N VAL A 167 -23.36 7.91 -11.79
CA VAL A 167 -22.41 7.05 -11.06
C VAL A 167 -21.26 6.63 -11.98
N TYR A 168 -21.56 6.24 -13.22
CA TYR A 168 -20.57 5.88 -14.22
C TYR A 168 -19.58 7.02 -14.46
N GLU A 169 -20.08 8.24 -14.69
CA GLU A 169 -19.24 9.42 -14.91
C GLU A 169 -18.41 9.78 -13.67
N LYS A 170 -18.97 9.62 -12.46
CA LYS A 170 -18.21 9.79 -11.21
C LYS A 170 -17.02 8.81 -11.14
N ILE A 171 -17.27 7.51 -11.34
CA ILE A 171 -16.24 6.47 -11.28
C ILE A 171 -15.18 6.70 -12.36
N LYS A 172 -15.59 7.09 -13.57
CA LYS A 172 -14.69 7.40 -14.68
C LYS A 172 -13.76 8.57 -14.36
N ARG A 173 -14.29 9.69 -13.85
CA ARG A 173 -13.47 10.83 -13.42
C ARG A 173 -12.47 10.45 -12.33
N LEU A 174 -12.91 9.64 -11.37
CA LEU A 174 -12.07 9.14 -10.28
C LEU A 174 -10.91 8.29 -10.84
N LYS A 175 -11.21 7.40 -11.80
CA LYS A 175 -10.22 6.58 -12.50
C LYS A 175 -9.21 7.45 -13.25
N ASP A 176 -9.67 8.42 -14.02
CA ASP A 176 -8.80 9.29 -14.82
C ASP A 176 -7.86 10.13 -13.94
N PHE A 177 -8.37 10.61 -12.80
CA PHE A 177 -7.56 11.24 -11.77
C PHE A 177 -6.51 10.29 -11.17
N ALA A 178 -6.91 9.06 -10.84
CA ALA A 178 -6.01 8.04 -10.31
C ALA A 178 -4.88 7.72 -11.29
N MET A 179 -5.22 7.47 -12.56
CA MET A 179 -4.24 7.16 -13.61
C MET A 179 -3.26 8.31 -13.84
N THR A 180 -3.76 9.55 -13.90
CA THR A 180 -2.93 10.75 -14.05
C THR A 180 -1.97 10.92 -12.87
N SER A 181 -2.47 10.71 -11.65
CA SER A 181 -1.66 10.80 -10.42
C SER A 181 -0.63 9.68 -10.29
N ALA A 182 -0.97 8.47 -10.75
CA ALA A 182 -0.03 7.36 -10.81
C ALA A 182 1.08 7.63 -11.83
N ALA A 183 0.74 8.17 -13.00
CA ALA A 183 1.69 8.49 -14.06
C ALA A 183 2.66 9.61 -13.66
N SER A 184 2.18 10.66 -12.99
CA SER A 184 3.01 11.76 -12.51
C SER A 184 4.00 11.32 -11.42
N ARG A 185 3.64 10.32 -10.62
CA ARG A 185 4.51 9.71 -9.59
C ARG A 185 5.38 8.57 -10.12
N SER A 186 5.39 8.31 -11.42
CA SER A 186 6.31 7.33 -11.99
C SER A 186 7.76 7.78 -11.86
N VAL A 187 8.68 6.82 -11.73
CA VAL A 187 10.12 7.10 -11.67
C VAL A 187 10.59 7.92 -12.87
N GLN A 188 10.03 7.65 -14.05
CA GLN A 188 10.34 8.39 -15.27
C GLN A 188 9.88 9.85 -15.20
N ALA A 189 8.64 10.09 -14.78
CA ALA A 189 8.11 11.44 -14.61
C ALA A 189 8.88 12.23 -13.55
N GLN A 190 9.17 11.60 -12.40
CA GLN A 190 9.95 12.20 -11.33
C GLN A 190 11.41 12.48 -11.74
N ALA A 191 12.03 11.58 -12.51
CA ALA A 191 13.37 11.79 -13.05
C ALA A 191 13.38 12.95 -14.06
N ALA A 192 12.37 13.04 -14.94
CA ALA A 192 12.24 14.15 -15.88
C ALA A 192 12.06 15.49 -15.14
N GLU A 193 11.18 15.54 -14.13
CA GLU A 193 10.98 16.73 -13.29
C GLU A 193 12.25 17.12 -12.52
N TYR A 194 12.97 16.14 -11.98
CA TYR A 194 14.25 16.40 -11.33
C TYR A 194 15.29 17.00 -12.29
N LEU A 195 15.38 16.47 -13.53
CA LEU A 195 16.29 16.98 -14.55
C LEU A 195 15.92 18.39 -15.02
N THR A 196 14.63 18.69 -15.18
CA THR A 196 14.19 20.05 -15.52
C THR A 196 14.51 21.01 -14.39
N LYS A 197 14.16 20.68 -13.13
CA LYS A 197 14.49 21.49 -11.95
C LYS A 197 15.98 21.77 -11.85
N LYS A 198 16.83 20.74 -12.01
CA LYS A 198 18.29 20.89 -12.00
C LYS A 198 18.79 21.81 -13.12
N ARG A 199 18.19 21.74 -14.32
CA ARG A 199 18.52 22.65 -15.43
C ARG A 199 18.17 24.10 -15.08
N THR A 200 17.02 24.32 -14.44
CA THR A 200 16.56 25.65 -14.02
C THR A 200 17.39 26.22 -12.88
N GLU A 201 17.84 25.38 -11.93
CA GLU A 201 18.75 25.76 -10.84
C GLU A 201 20.14 26.12 -11.38
N ASN A 202 20.69 25.33 -12.30
CA ASN A 202 21.96 25.63 -12.97
C ASN A 202 21.87 26.85 -13.91
N GLY A 203 20.67 27.21 -14.37
CA GLY A 203 20.41 28.41 -15.18
C GLY A 203 20.28 29.70 -14.36
N LYS A 204 20.12 29.62 -13.03
CA LYS A 204 20.04 30.77 -12.11
C LYS A 204 21.41 31.21 -11.56
N ILE A 205 22.48 31.12 -12.35
CA ILE A 205 23.74 31.80 -12.02
C ILE A 205 23.58 33.28 -12.37
N ILE A 206 22.88 34.01 -11.50
CA ILE A 206 22.93 35.47 -11.46
C ILE A 206 23.90 35.83 -10.33
N HIS A 207 25.06 36.35 -10.75
CA HIS A 207 26.17 36.92 -9.96
C HIS A 207 26.86 36.01 -8.90
N PRO A 208 28.18 35.76 -9.04
CA PRO A 208 28.95 35.05 -8.03
C PRO A 208 29.24 36.01 -6.86
N SER A 209 28.32 36.12 -5.90
CA SER A 209 28.74 36.53 -4.56
C SER A 209 29.52 35.35 -3.98
N LEU A 210 30.82 35.56 -3.80
CA LEU A 210 31.83 34.65 -3.30
C LEU A 210 31.43 33.96 -1.99
N CYS A 211 30.56 32.95 -2.05
CA CYS A 211 30.38 32.00 -0.95
C CYS A 211 31.28 30.81 -1.26
N LYS A 212 32.42 30.74 -0.57
CA LYS A 212 33.35 29.62 -0.64
C LYS A 212 32.63 28.37 -0.13
N GLU A 213 31.95 27.67 -1.02
CA GLU A 213 31.49 26.32 -0.77
C GLU A 213 32.76 25.46 -0.66
N THR A 214 33.14 25.10 0.57
CA THR A 214 34.30 24.25 0.83
C THR A 214 34.02 22.89 0.20
N LYS A 215 34.45 22.72 -1.06
CA LYS A 215 34.36 21.45 -1.78
C LYS A 215 34.98 20.38 -0.89
N CYS A 216 34.14 19.50 -0.34
CA CYS A 216 34.57 18.41 0.52
C CYS A 216 35.56 17.54 -0.27
N VAL A 217 36.84 17.68 0.06
CA VAL A 217 37.96 17.01 -0.62
C VAL A 217 37.74 15.49 -0.66
N ALA A 218 37.14 14.94 0.40
CA ALA A 218 36.79 13.52 0.48
C ALA A 218 35.80 13.08 -0.60
N SER A 219 34.77 13.89 -0.92
CA SER A 219 33.79 13.55 -1.97
C SER A 219 34.43 13.59 -3.37
N THR A 220 35.34 14.54 -3.60
CA THR A 220 36.07 14.64 -4.87
C THR A 220 37.04 13.47 -5.03
N MET A 221 37.78 13.12 -3.97
CA MET A 221 38.69 11.98 -3.96
C MET A 221 37.97 10.64 -4.13
N PHE A 222 36.79 10.48 -3.54
CA PHE A 222 35.96 9.29 -3.72
C PHE A 222 35.51 9.12 -5.18
N ARG A 223 35.03 10.20 -5.80
CA ARG A 223 34.61 10.19 -7.22
C ARG A 223 35.78 9.92 -8.16
N ILE A 224 36.94 10.52 -7.89
CA ILE A 224 38.19 10.24 -8.64
C ILE A 224 38.60 8.78 -8.48
N GLY A 225 38.47 8.21 -7.29
CA GLY A 225 38.78 6.81 -7.00
C GLY A 225 37.91 5.85 -7.80
N ILE A 226 36.59 6.09 -7.86
CA ILE A 226 35.66 5.31 -8.69
C ILE A 226 36.04 5.42 -10.17
N LYS A 227 36.32 6.64 -10.67
CA LYS A 227 36.69 6.85 -12.08
C LYS A 227 37.95 6.08 -12.46
N LYS A 228 39.02 6.19 -11.66
CA LYS A 228 40.28 5.44 -11.87
C LYS A 228 40.11 3.92 -11.77
N ARG A 229 39.16 3.43 -10.97
CA ARG A 229 38.88 1.99 -10.88
C ARG A 229 38.17 1.49 -12.14
N ASN A 230 37.24 2.28 -12.67
CA ASN A 230 36.51 1.94 -13.88
C ASN A 230 37.40 2.01 -15.13
N GLU A 231 38.28 3.01 -15.22
CA GLU A 231 39.28 3.12 -16.30
C GLU A 231 40.22 1.90 -16.32
N ARG A 232 40.69 1.44 -15.15
CA ARG A 232 41.51 0.22 -15.06
C ARG A 232 40.77 -1.02 -15.55
N LYS A 233 39.54 -1.23 -15.07
CA LYS A 233 38.70 -2.36 -15.54
C LYS A 233 38.45 -2.32 -17.05
N LEU A 234 38.25 -1.13 -17.62
CA LEU A 234 38.06 -0.96 -19.04
C LEU A 234 39.31 -1.35 -19.83
N HIS A 235 40.50 -0.91 -19.39
CA HIS A 235 41.75 -1.30 -20.03
C HIS A 235 42.07 -2.80 -19.88
N ASP A 236 41.75 -3.40 -18.74
CA ASP A 236 41.94 -4.83 -18.54
C ASP A 236 41.03 -5.65 -19.49
N LEU A 237 39.76 -5.25 -19.63
CA LEU A 237 38.84 -5.84 -20.61
C LEU A 237 39.36 -5.69 -22.04
N GLN A 238 39.82 -4.50 -22.43
CA GLN A 238 40.36 -4.24 -23.76
C GLN A 238 41.63 -5.05 -24.06
N ARG A 239 42.48 -5.33 -23.05
CA ARG A 239 43.65 -6.21 -23.19
C ARG A 239 43.26 -7.68 -23.33
N THR A 240 42.18 -8.11 -22.68
CA THR A 240 41.69 -9.49 -22.82
C THR A 240 41.03 -9.75 -24.17
N THR A 241 40.42 -8.73 -24.80
CA THR A 241 39.80 -8.86 -26.12
C THR A 241 40.77 -8.72 -27.30
N SER A 242 42.02 -8.29 -27.07
CA SER A 242 43.05 -8.15 -28.11
C SER A 242 44.09 -9.28 -28.10
N LYS A 243 43.87 -10.32 -27.28
CA LYS A 243 44.67 -11.57 -27.24
C LYS A 243 43.87 -12.81 -27.73
N SER A 244 42.75 -12.60 -28.40
CA SER A 244 42.01 -13.62 -29.15
C SER A 244 42.01 -13.27 -30.62
#